data_AF-A0A2G9V6P5-F1
#
_entry.id   AF-A0A2G9V6P5-F1
#
_cell.length_a   1.000
_cell.length_b   1.000
_cell.length_c   1.000
_cell.angle_alpha   90.00
_cell.angle_beta   90.00
_cell.angle_gamma   90.00
#
_symmetry.space_group_name_H-M   'P 1'
#
loop_
_entity.id
_entity.type
_entity.pdbx_description
1 polymer ?
#
loop_
_entity_poly.entity_id
_entity_poly.type
_entity_poly.pdbx_seq_one_letter_code
_entity_poly.pdbx_strand_id
1 'polypeptide(L)'
;MHFIVILLYSSKSTITIHRKASGINQICPANPGMNDRIRLRALEMTNFRRSRLARGFVSKNNGRRLPMAADMIRLRYNCSLETSAKAAADSCTTSYSNVPSGVQQNIHSISKSRARYRLDAITEATKHWWSQVRRVDGIGMKVIYRAKHEGSPISWFTRVSLDLSGRL
;
A
#
# COMPACT_ATOMS: atom_id res chain seq x y z
N MET A 1 1.49 -22.66 -6.61
CA MET A 1 2.43 -21.51 -6.74
C MET A 1 1.69 -20.21 -6.50
N HIS A 2 2.24 -19.31 -5.67
CA HIS A 2 1.65 -18.02 -5.31
C HIS A 2 2.59 -16.87 -5.69
N PHE A 3 2.05 -15.65 -5.84
CA PHE A 3 2.78 -14.39 -5.82
C PHE A 3 2.69 -13.81 -4.40
N ILE A 4 3.82 -13.46 -3.80
CA ILE A 4 3.86 -12.66 -2.58
C ILE A 4 4.06 -11.20 -2.99
N VAL A 5 3.15 -10.34 -2.55
CA VAL A 5 3.16 -8.91 -2.83
C VAL A 5 3.38 -8.17 -1.53
N ILE A 6 4.46 -7.38 -1.48
CA ILE A 6 4.81 -6.54 -0.34
C ILE A 6 4.84 -5.08 -0.80
N LEU A 7 4.13 -4.22 -0.08
CA LEU A 7 4.24 -2.76 -0.24
C LEU A 7 4.65 -2.12 1.08
N LEU A 8 5.66 -1.26 1.00
CA LEU A 8 6.14 -0.42 2.09
C LEU A 8 5.73 1.03 1.86
N TYR A 9 5.27 1.69 2.92
CA TYR A 9 4.83 3.08 2.90
C TYR A 9 5.62 3.89 3.92
N SER A 10 5.98 5.13 3.57
CA SER A 10 6.55 6.10 4.51
C SER A 10 6.05 7.50 4.15
N SER A 11 5.84 8.36 5.14
CA SER A 11 5.49 9.76 4.94
C SER A 11 6.73 10.67 4.77
N LYS A 12 7.94 10.15 5.02
CA LYS A 12 9.18 10.92 4.79
C LYS A 12 9.40 11.10 3.29
N SER A 13 9.74 12.32 2.88
CA SER A 13 9.92 12.73 1.49
C SER A 13 10.81 11.77 0.69
N THR A 14 10.30 11.30 -0.45
CA THR A 14 11.05 10.44 -1.38
C THR A 14 11.08 11.08 -2.76
N ILE A 15 12.11 10.77 -3.54
CA ILE A 15 12.62 11.51 -4.71
C ILE A 15 11.56 11.90 -5.75
N THR A 16 11.75 13.06 -6.41
CA THR A 16 10.96 13.51 -7.56
C THR A 16 11.25 12.68 -8.80
N ILE A 17 10.28 11.91 -9.27
CA ILE A 17 10.37 11.28 -10.59
C ILE A 17 9.99 12.34 -11.63
N HIS A 18 10.99 12.82 -12.38
CA HIS A 18 10.76 13.61 -13.58
C HIS A 18 10.34 12.68 -14.73
N ARG A 19 9.20 12.99 -15.37
CA ARG A 19 8.54 12.11 -16.32
C ARG A 19 9.19 12.19 -17.71
N LYS A 20 9.96 11.16 -18.10
CA LYS A 20 9.88 10.46 -19.42
C LYS A 20 10.83 9.25 -19.40
N ALA A 21 10.29 8.05 -19.35
CA ALA A 21 11.08 6.81 -19.35
C ALA A 21 10.69 5.97 -20.57
N SER A 22 11.60 5.83 -21.54
CA SER A 22 11.47 4.92 -22.69
C SER A 22 11.97 3.50 -22.39
N GLY A 23 12.53 3.26 -21.19
CA GLY A 23 13.04 1.97 -20.73
C GLY A 23 12.14 1.28 -19.70
N ILE A 24 12.35 -0.02 -19.47
CA ILE A 24 11.55 -0.84 -18.54
C ILE A 24 11.89 -0.64 -17.05
N ASN A 25 13.04 -0.05 -16.73
CA ASN A 25 13.56 0.10 -15.36
C ASN A 25 14.31 1.44 -15.17
N GLN A 26 13.63 2.56 -15.37
CA GLN A 26 14.19 3.91 -15.27
C GLN A 26 13.92 4.56 -13.90
N ILE A 27 12.86 4.14 -13.19
CA ILE A 27 12.51 4.73 -11.89
C ILE A 27 13.51 4.28 -10.79
N CYS A 28 13.90 3.01 -10.80
CA CYS A 28 14.90 2.46 -9.89
C CYS A 28 15.92 1.61 -10.67
N PRO A 29 16.85 2.22 -11.41
CA PRO A 29 17.76 1.49 -12.29
C PRO A 29 18.60 0.43 -11.56
N ALA A 30 18.98 0.70 -10.31
CA ALA A 30 19.75 -0.20 -9.46
C ALA A 30 18.95 -1.40 -8.89
N ASN A 31 17.63 -1.45 -9.09
CA ASN A 31 16.76 -2.52 -8.57
C ASN A 31 16.28 -3.44 -9.70
N PRO A 32 17.04 -4.49 -10.07
CA PRO A 32 16.64 -5.41 -11.11
C PRO A 32 15.46 -6.29 -10.68
N GLY A 33 14.70 -6.80 -11.65
CA GLY A 33 13.57 -7.70 -11.41
C GLY A 33 12.25 -7.02 -11.04
N MET A 34 12.25 -5.70 -10.86
CA MET A 34 11.05 -4.84 -10.86
C MET A 34 11.08 -3.92 -12.08
N ASN A 35 9.90 -3.55 -12.57
CA ASN A 35 9.76 -2.66 -13.72
C ASN A 35 8.84 -1.49 -13.42
N ASP A 36 9.02 -0.41 -14.19
CA ASP A 36 8.35 0.87 -13.93
C ASP A 36 6.83 0.76 -14.01
N ARG A 37 6.30 -0.14 -14.84
CA ARG A 37 4.85 -0.37 -14.95
C ARG A 37 4.25 -0.86 -13.64
N ILE A 38 4.92 -1.78 -12.93
CA ILE A 38 4.46 -2.26 -11.62
C ILE A 38 4.60 -1.17 -10.56
N ARG A 39 5.71 -0.41 -10.58
CA ARG A 39 5.95 0.71 -9.65
C ARG A 39 4.88 1.79 -9.74
N LEU A 40 4.64 2.26 -10.97
CA LEU A 40 3.63 3.27 -11.26
C LEU A 40 2.24 2.74 -10.90
N ARG A 41 1.93 1.49 -11.24
CA ARG A 41 0.63 0.89 -10.89
C ARG A 41 0.38 0.88 -9.39
N ALA A 42 1.36 0.46 -8.58
CA ALA A 42 1.25 0.47 -7.12
C ALA A 42 1.04 1.88 -6.57
N LEU A 43 1.84 2.84 -7.05
CA LEU A 43 1.83 4.22 -6.60
C LEU A 43 0.52 4.94 -6.97
N GLU A 44 0.07 4.81 -8.21
CA GLU A 44 -1.17 5.41 -8.72
C GLU A 44 -2.38 4.83 -8.01
N MET A 45 -2.46 3.50 -7.86
CA MET A 45 -3.60 2.86 -7.20
C MET A 45 -3.72 3.26 -5.73
N THR A 46 -2.59 3.42 -5.04
CA THR A 46 -2.56 3.86 -3.65
C THR A 46 -2.93 5.34 -3.54
N ASN A 47 -2.30 6.22 -4.32
CA ASN A 47 -2.60 7.65 -4.28
C ASN A 47 -4.04 7.98 -4.71
N PHE A 48 -4.59 7.25 -5.68
CA PHE A 48 -6.00 7.37 -6.07
C PHE A 48 -6.93 7.06 -4.89
N ARG A 49 -6.66 5.98 -4.17
CA ARG A 49 -7.42 5.56 -2.98
C ARG A 49 -7.31 6.58 -1.85
N ARG A 50 -6.09 7.03 -1.55
CA ARG A 50 -5.83 8.09 -0.56
C ARG A 50 -6.58 9.38 -0.91
N SER A 51 -6.55 9.81 -2.16
CA SER A 51 -7.32 10.98 -2.63
C SER A 51 -8.84 10.82 -2.48
N ARG A 52 -9.37 9.61 -2.70
CA ARG A 52 -10.79 9.31 -2.47
C ARG A 52 -11.14 9.36 -0.99
N LEU A 53 -10.28 8.84 -0.12
CA LEU A 53 -10.45 8.92 1.33
C LEU A 53 -10.40 10.36 1.83
N ALA A 54 -9.39 11.12 1.40
CA ALA A 54 -9.23 12.53 1.79
C ALA A 54 -10.46 13.38 1.50
N ARG A 55 -11.14 13.10 0.39
CA ARG A 55 -12.38 13.79 -0.02
C ARG A 55 -13.67 13.16 0.54
N GLY A 56 -13.58 12.25 1.51
CA GLY A 56 -14.75 11.64 2.16
C GLY A 56 -15.55 10.69 1.25
N PHE A 57 -14.97 10.16 0.17
CA PHE A 57 -15.65 9.26 -0.78
C PHE A 57 -15.56 7.77 -0.41
N VAL A 58 -15.10 7.43 0.80
CA VAL A 58 -14.89 6.05 1.24
C VAL A 58 -15.91 5.69 2.31
N SER A 59 -16.75 4.71 2.01
CA SER A 59 -17.70 4.14 2.99
C SER A 59 -17.09 2.99 3.77
N LYS A 60 -17.54 2.86 5.02
CA LYS A 60 -17.34 1.70 5.88
C LYS A 60 -18.23 0.52 5.48
N ASN A 61 -18.07 -0.59 6.18
CA ASN A 61 -18.93 -1.78 6.09
C ASN A 61 -20.42 -1.50 6.35
N ASN A 62 -20.75 -0.51 7.17
CA ASN A 62 -22.12 -0.09 7.46
C ASN A 62 -22.65 1.03 6.54
N GLY A 63 -21.98 1.30 5.41
CA GLY A 63 -22.39 2.32 4.43
C GLY A 63 -22.03 3.77 4.81
N ARG A 64 -21.78 4.07 6.10
CA ARG A 64 -21.37 5.42 6.53
C ARG A 64 -20.04 5.81 5.91
N ARG A 65 -19.95 7.06 5.43
CA ARG A 65 -18.70 7.61 4.88
C ARG A 65 -17.74 7.95 6.00
N LEU A 66 -16.46 7.63 5.82
CA LEU A 66 -15.38 8.15 6.65
C LEU A 66 -15.27 9.68 6.45
N PRO A 67 -14.84 10.43 7.49
CA PRO A 67 -14.67 11.87 7.36
C PRO A 67 -13.57 12.21 6.36
N MET A 68 -13.57 13.46 5.91
CA MET A 68 -12.50 14.01 5.07
C MET A 68 -11.21 14.12 5.89
N ALA A 69 -10.07 13.87 5.25
CA ALA A 69 -8.76 14.07 5.85
C ALA A 69 -8.19 15.41 5.38
N ALA A 70 -7.73 16.25 6.31
CA ALA A 70 -7.21 17.57 6.00
C ALA A 70 -5.85 17.50 5.28
N ASP A 71 -4.93 16.68 5.79
CA ASP A 71 -3.51 16.70 5.39
C ASP A 71 -3.02 15.37 4.80
N MET A 72 -3.85 14.71 3.99
CA MET A 72 -3.49 13.42 3.36
C MET A 72 -2.29 13.58 2.39
N ILE A 73 -1.11 13.19 2.84
CA ILE A 73 0.14 13.29 2.05
C ILE A 73 0.06 12.42 0.78
N ARG A 74 0.48 13.00 -0.36
CA ARG A 74 0.66 12.25 -1.61
C ARG A 74 1.96 11.45 -1.55
N LEU A 75 1.85 10.13 -1.72
CA LEU A 75 3.01 9.25 -1.72
C LEU A 75 3.86 9.42 -2.97
N ARG A 76 5.15 9.16 -2.82
CA ARG A 76 6.16 9.14 -3.89
C ARG A 76 6.94 7.83 -3.81
N TYR A 77 7.51 7.41 -4.93
CA TYR A 77 8.21 6.13 -4.98
C TYR A 77 9.56 6.21 -4.26
N ASN A 78 9.96 5.14 -3.56
CA ASN A 78 11.24 5.05 -2.88
C ASN A 78 11.92 3.72 -3.25
N CYS A 79 13.05 3.82 -3.96
CA CYS A 79 13.79 2.65 -4.41
C CYS A 79 14.40 1.85 -3.25
N SER A 80 14.84 2.49 -2.17
CA SER A 80 15.35 1.78 -0.99
C SER A 80 14.27 0.96 -0.30
N LEU A 81 13.05 1.49 -0.21
CA LEU A 81 11.90 0.71 0.29
C LEU A 81 11.51 -0.43 -0.66
N GLU A 82 11.62 -0.23 -1.98
CA GLU A 82 11.44 -1.32 -2.95
C GLU A 82 12.46 -2.43 -2.73
N THR A 83 13.73 -2.10 -2.50
CA THR A 83 14.78 -3.10 -2.23
C THR A 83 14.43 -3.95 -1.01
N SER A 84 14.02 -3.33 0.09
CA SER A 84 13.58 -4.05 1.30
C SER A 84 12.32 -4.89 1.05
N ALA A 85 11.33 -4.36 0.33
CA ALA A 85 10.10 -5.08 0.00
C ALA A 85 10.39 -6.30 -0.89
N LYS A 86 11.29 -6.16 -1.87
CA LYS A 86 11.71 -7.23 -2.77
C LYS A 86 12.47 -8.32 -2.02
N ALA A 87 13.44 -7.97 -1.18
CA ALA A 87 14.17 -8.95 -0.37
C ALA A 87 13.22 -9.76 0.53
N ALA A 88 12.25 -9.10 1.16
CA ALA A 88 11.23 -9.79 1.95
C ALA A 88 10.35 -10.71 1.08
N ALA A 89 9.94 -10.29 -0.12
CA ALA A 89 9.14 -11.13 -1.01
C ALA A 89 9.93 -12.33 -1.57
N ASP A 90 11.21 -12.15 -1.87
CA ASP A 90 12.10 -13.19 -2.39
C ASP A 90 12.35 -14.30 -1.35
N SER A 91 12.24 -14.00 -0.04
CA SER A 91 12.30 -15.00 1.04
C SER A 91 11.08 -15.93 1.09
N CYS A 92 10.08 -15.70 0.23
CA CYS A 92 8.87 -16.51 0.11
C CYS A 92 8.04 -16.65 1.40
N THR A 93 8.18 -15.71 2.35
CA THR A 93 7.40 -15.68 3.59
C THR A 93 6.26 -14.67 3.54
N THR A 94 5.21 -14.92 4.34
CA THR A 94 4.15 -13.94 4.62
C THR A 94 4.30 -13.29 5.99
N SER A 95 5.42 -13.54 6.68
CA SER A 95 5.73 -12.87 7.95
C SER A 95 6.15 -11.43 7.73
N TYR A 96 5.77 -10.56 8.66
CA TYR A 96 6.22 -9.16 8.66
C TYR A 96 7.73 -9.09 8.92
N SER A 97 8.41 -8.24 8.15
CA SER A 97 9.84 -7.96 8.34
C SER A 97 10.03 -6.82 9.34
N ASN A 98 11.20 -6.77 9.99
CA ASN A 98 11.61 -5.59 10.75
C ASN A 98 11.81 -4.41 9.79
N VAL A 99 10.86 -3.48 9.77
CA VAL A 99 10.91 -2.26 8.95
C VAL A 99 11.37 -1.06 9.79
N PRO A 100 12.04 -0.05 9.18
CA PRO A 100 12.46 1.14 9.91
C PRO A 100 11.30 1.88 10.58
N SER A 101 11.59 2.63 11.63
CA SER A 101 10.60 3.50 12.29
C SER A 101 9.96 4.47 11.29
N GLY A 102 8.63 4.57 11.33
CA GLY A 102 7.85 5.37 10.38
C GLY A 102 7.63 4.73 9.01
N VAL A 103 8.00 3.45 8.84
CA VAL A 103 7.65 2.64 7.67
C VAL A 103 6.55 1.66 8.06
N GLN A 104 5.56 1.49 7.19
CA GLN A 104 4.53 0.47 7.35
C GLN A 104 4.56 -0.53 6.21
N GLN A 105 4.23 -1.78 6.53
CA GLN A 105 4.26 -2.90 5.60
C GLN A 105 2.89 -3.52 5.42
N ASN A 106 2.54 -3.77 4.17
CA ASN A 106 1.45 -4.67 3.81
C ASN A 106 2.00 -5.86 3.02
N ILE A 107 1.46 -7.04 3.31
CA ILE A 107 1.83 -8.31 2.67
C ILE A 107 0.54 -8.98 2.19
N HIS A 108 0.57 -9.59 1.01
CA HIS A 108 -0.51 -10.45 0.54
C HIS A 108 0.04 -11.57 -0.35
N SER A 109 -0.46 -12.79 -0.13
CA SER A 109 -0.18 -13.93 -1.01
C SER A 109 -1.36 -14.15 -1.94
N ILE A 110 -1.08 -14.25 -3.24
CA ILE A 110 -2.08 -14.39 -4.29
C ILE A 110 -1.78 -15.64 -5.11
N SER A 111 -2.75 -16.54 -5.24
CA SER A 111 -2.61 -17.69 -6.12
C SER A 111 -2.40 -17.25 -7.56
N LYS A 112 -1.51 -17.93 -8.30
CA LYS A 112 -1.34 -17.68 -9.75
C LYS A 112 -2.62 -17.86 -10.56
N SER A 113 -3.61 -18.60 -10.06
CA SER A 113 -4.94 -18.69 -10.68
C SER A 113 -5.75 -17.40 -10.60
N ARG A 114 -5.45 -16.52 -9.62
CA ARG A 114 -6.13 -15.23 -9.44
C ARG A 114 -5.37 -14.05 -10.06
N ALA A 115 -4.08 -14.22 -10.31
CA ALA A 115 -3.23 -13.24 -10.98
C ALA A 115 -2.20 -13.96 -11.83
N ARG A 116 -2.26 -13.76 -13.15
CA ARG A 116 -1.34 -14.41 -14.09
C ARG A 116 0.02 -13.72 -14.10
N TYR A 117 0.03 -12.39 -14.01
CA TYR A 117 1.25 -11.57 -14.06
C TYR A 117 1.45 -10.76 -12.77
N ARG A 118 2.71 -10.33 -12.53
CA ARG A 118 3.06 -9.49 -11.37
C ARG A 118 2.27 -8.17 -11.33
N LEU A 119 1.91 -7.61 -12.49
CA LEU A 119 1.07 -6.41 -12.60
C LEU A 119 -0.36 -6.65 -12.10
N ASP A 120 -0.91 -7.84 -12.34
CA ASP A 120 -2.23 -8.24 -11.84
C ASP A 120 -2.13 -8.47 -10.34
N ALA A 121 -1.07 -9.15 -9.88
CA ALA A 121 -0.85 -9.43 -8.46
C ALA A 121 -0.81 -8.15 -7.63
N ILE A 122 -0.07 -7.11 -8.06
CA ILE A 122 -0.05 -5.83 -7.34
C ILE A 122 -1.42 -5.12 -7.36
N THR A 123 -2.15 -5.25 -8.46
CA THR A 123 -3.50 -4.68 -8.61
C THR A 123 -4.47 -5.34 -7.64
N GLU A 124 -4.47 -6.67 -7.58
CA GLU A 124 -5.33 -7.46 -6.71
C GLU A 124 -4.96 -7.30 -5.23
N ALA A 125 -3.67 -7.28 -4.88
CA ALA A 125 -3.22 -7.00 -3.52
C ALA A 125 -3.70 -5.62 -3.03
N THR A 126 -3.53 -4.58 -3.85
CA THR A 126 -3.94 -3.22 -3.49
C THR A 126 -5.46 -3.09 -3.36
N LYS A 127 -6.24 -3.81 -4.19
CA LYS A 127 -7.69 -3.91 -4.01
C LYS A 127 -8.04 -4.63 -2.71
N HIS A 128 -7.38 -5.74 -2.43
CA HIS A 128 -7.63 -6.56 -1.26
C HIS A 128 -7.41 -5.76 0.03
N TRP A 129 -6.23 -5.16 0.20
CA TRP A 129 -5.90 -4.35 1.38
C TRP A 129 -6.87 -3.20 1.57
N TRP A 130 -7.21 -2.48 0.49
CA TRP A 130 -8.14 -1.36 0.58
C TRP A 130 -9.58 -1.80 0.90
N SER A 131 -10.01 -2.94 0.37
CA SER A 131 -11.40 -3.39 0.50
C SER A 131 -11.84 -3.64 1.93
N GLN A 132 -10.89 -3.85 2.86
CA GLN A 132 -11.17 -4.20 4.25
C GLN A 132 -12.05 -3.16 4.95
N VAL A 133 -11.91 -1.87 4.61
CA VAL A 133 -12.78 -0.80 5.15
C VAL A 133 -14.27 -1.05 4.94
N ARG A 134 -14.64 -1.78 3.87
CA ARG A 134 -16.03 -2.14 3.55
C ARG A 134 -16.44 -3.54 3.99
N ARG A 135 -15.50 -4.36 4.46
CA ARG A 135 -15.75 -5.80 4.72
C ARG A 135 -15.78 -6.15 6.19
N VAL A 136 -15.01 -5.45 7.02
CA VAL A 136 -14.91 -5.74 8.45
C VAL A 136 -15.40 -4.56 9.28
N ASP A 137 -15.82 -4.84 10.51
CA ASP A 137 -15.91 -3.75 11.48
C ASP A 137 -14.49 -3.25 11.76
N GLY A 138 -14.34 -1.94 11.65
CA GLY A 138 -13.04 -1.32 11.47
C GLY A 138 -12.92 -0.05 12.29
N ILE A 139 -12.19 0.92 11.77
CA ILE A 139 -11.98 2.17 12.51
C ILE A 139 -13.32 2.89 12.71
N GLY A 140 -13.56 3.37 13.93
CA GLY A 140 -14.71 4.22 14.26
C GLY A 140 -14.66 5.59 13.55
N MET A 141 -15.72 6.38 13.69
CA MET A 141 -15.83 7.71 13.06
C MET A 141 -14.84 8.75 13.60
N LYS A 142 -14.23 8.51 14.76
CA LYS A 142 -13.09 9.31 15.26
C LYS A 142 -11.79 8.99 14.53
N VAL A 143 -11.79 7.96 13.69
CA VAL A 143 -10.69 7.57 12.80
C VAL A 143 -9.36 7.23 13.52
N ILE A 144 -9.46 6.73 14.75
CA ILE A 144 -8.31 6.38 15.60
C ILE A 144 -7.96 4.89 15.47
N TYR A 145 -6.71 4.61 15.07
CA TYR A 145 -6.12 3.27 15.15
C TYR A 145 -5.75 2.92 16.61
N ARG A 146 -5.98 1.68 17.03
CA ARG A 146 -5.86 1.23 18.43
C ARG A 146 -5.28 -0.18 18.45
N ALA A 147 -4.76 -0.61 19.59
CA ALA A 147 -4.19 -1.95 19.78
C ALA A 147 -5.13 -3.08 19.32
N LYS A 148 -6.44 -2.96 19.54
CA LYS A 148 -7.43 -3.96 19.06
C LYS A 148 -7.53 -4.11 17.53
N HIS A 149 -7.00 -3.15 16.78
CA HIS A 149 -6.94 -3.21 15.32
C HIS A 149 -5.61 -3.79 14.82
N GLU A 150 -4.62 -3.95 15.70
CA GLU A 150 -3.34 -4.56 15.34
C GLU A 150 -3.56 -6.02 14.97
N GLY A 151 -2.91 -6.47 13.90
CA GLY A 151 -3.07 -7.83 13.36
C GLY A 151 -4.45 -8.15 12.74
N SER A 152 -5.47 -7.30 12.90
CA SER A 152 -6.79 -7.56 12.29
C SER A 152 -6.84 -7.10 10.83
N PRO A 153 -7.81 -7.58 10.01
CA PRO A 153 -7.87 -7.25 8.58
C PRO A 153 -7.97 -5.74 8.30
N ILE A 154 -8.54 -4.94 9.21
CA ILE A 154 -8.61 -3.49 9.02
C ILE A 154 -7.22 -2.85 8.93
N SER A 155 -6.21 -3.45 9.58
CA SER A 155 -4.83 -2.97 9.55
C SER A 155 -4.37 -2.75 8.11
N TRP A 156 -4.67 -3.67 7.18
CA TRP A 156 -4.27 -3.53 5.78
C TRP A 156 -4.80 -2.27 5.12
N PHE A 157 -6.07 -1.91 5.36
CA PHE A 157 -6.62 -0.65 4.88
C PHE A 157 -5.89 0.54 5.52
N THR A 158 -5.69 0.49 6.84
CA THR A 158 -5.08 1.61 7.58
C THR A 158 -3.64 1.90 7.14
N ARG A 159 -2.87 0.87 6.81
CA ARG A 159 -1.49 1.03 6.33
C ARG A 159 -1.42 1.64 4.92
N VAL A 160 -2.44 1.46 4.08
CA VAL A 160 -2.56 2.14 2.77
C VAL A 160 -2.99 3.61 2.95
N SER A 161 -3.92 3.88 3.87
CA SER A 161 -4.44 5.22 4.13
C SER A 161 -3.50 6.13 4.92
N LEU A 162 -2.44 5.57 5.49
CA LEU A 162 -1.63 6.17 6.55
C LEU A 162 -1.24 7.65 6.34
N ASP A 163 -1.57 8.47 7.34
CA ASP A 163 -0.71 9.55 7.83
C ASP A 163 -0.16 9.09 9.20
N LEU A 164 1.14 9.29 9.45
CA LEU A 164 1.79 8.70 10.61
C LEU A 164 1.23 9.31 11.90
N SER A 165 0.98 8.46 12.89
CA SER A 165 0.59 8.81 14.28
C SER A 165 -0.75 9.52 14.48
N GLY A 166 -1.83 8.72 14.59
CA GLY A 166 -2.89 9.01 15.56
C GLY A 166 -4.00 9.97 15.17
N ARG A 167 -3.98 10.58 13.99
CA ARG A 167 -5.13 11.30 13.43
C ARG A 167 -5.24 11.00 11.93
N LEU A 168 -6.40 10.49 11.54
CA LEU A 168 -6.88 10.50 10.16
C LEU A 168 -7.86 11.67 10.02
#